data_AF-A0A378C201-F1
#
_entry.id   AF-A0A378C201-F1
#
_cell.length_a   1.000
_cell.length_b   1.000
_cell.length_c   1.000
_cell.angle_alpha   90.00
_cell.angle_beta   90.00
_cell.angle_gamma   90.00
#
_symmetry.space_group_name_H-M   'P 1'
#
loop_
_entity.id
_entity.type
_entity.pdbx_description
1 polymer ?
#
loop_
_entity_poly.entity_id
_entity_poly.type
_entity_poly.pdbx_seq_one_letter_code
_entity_poly.pdbx_strand_id
1 'polypeptide(L)'
;MGNKKSGNPVDTATKIAPLDNKAYEKALRKLHVELVKLQRWVVHKGLKVCIVFEGRDGAGKGGTIKAITERVSPRIFRVVALPSPTEREKSQLYFQRYIKHLPAAGEIVIFRSQLV
;
A
#
# COMPACT_ATOMS: atom_id res chain seq x y z
N MET A 1 -11.91 29.18 -41.45
CA MET A 1 -11.87 27.83 -40.83
C MET A 1 -10.63 27.74 -39.97
N GLY A 2 -10.75 28.06 -38.67
CA GLY A 2 -9.64 28.05 -37.71
C GLY A 2 -9.85 26.93 -36.69
N ASN A 3 -8.93 25.99 -36.65
CA ASN A 3 -9.00 24.73 -35.93
C ASN A 3 -8.96 24.96 -34.41
N LYS A 4 -10.09 24.79 -33.70
CA LYS A 4 -10.13 24.76 -32.21
C LYS A 4 -9.53 23.45 -31.74
N LYS A 5 -8.28 23.49 -31.26
CA LYS A 5 -7.63 22.35 -30.59
C LYS A 5 -8.47 21.94 -29.37
N SER A 6 -8.90 20.69 -29.37
CA SER A 6 -9.55 19.99 -28.28
C SER A 6 -8.63 19.97 -27.04
N GLY A 7 -9.00 20.70 -26.00
CA GLY A 7 -8.39 20.55 -24.68
C GLY A 7 -8.77 19.19 -24.10
N ASN A 8 -7.75 18.39 -23.74
CA ASN A 8 -7.91 17.09 -23.09
C ASN A 8 -8.73 17.21 -21.79
N PRO A 9 -9.70 16.33 -21.52
CA PRO A 9 -10.46 16.32 -20.27
C PRO A 9 -9.73 15.50 -19.20
N VAL A 10 -8.49 15.87 -18.83
CA VAL A 10 -7.72 15.16 -17.78
C VAL A 10 -7.67 15.93 -16.45
N ASP A 11 -8.03 17.21 -16.42
CA ASP A 11 -7.81 18.05 -15.23
C ASP A 11 -9.11 18.50 -14.54
N THR A 12 -9.91 17.55 -14.05
CA THR A 12 -10.89 17.87 -13.00
C THR A 12 -10.77 16.89 -11.85
N ALA A 13 -9.65 16.99 -11.12
CA ALA A 13 -9.61 16.53 -9.75
C ALA A 13 -10.63 17.34 -8.93
N THR A 14 -11.85 16.83 -8.81
CA THR A 14 -12.86 17.37 -7.90
C THR A 14 -12.22 17.46 -6.53
N LYS A 15 -12.06 18.67 -5.98
CA LYS A 15 -11.58 18.87 -4.60
C LYS A 15 -12.60 18.28 -3.64
N ILE A 16 -12.40 17.03 -3.25
CA ILE A 16 -13.20 16.37 -2.22
C ILE A 16 -12.84 17.04 -0.89
N ALA A 17 -13.85 17.61 -0.21
CA ALA A 17 -13.66 18.16 1.13
C ALA A 17 -13.17 17.05 2.09
N PRO A 18 -12.30 17.38 3.05
CA PRO A 18 -11.84 16.40 4.03
C PRO A 18 -13.02 15.76 4.77
N LEU A 19 -12.95 14.44 4.96
CA LEU A 19 -13.96 13.68 5.69
C LEU A 19 -14.01 14.13 7.15
N ASP A 20 -15.21 14.28 7.70
CA ASP A 20 -15.39 14.40 9.14
C ASP A 20 -14.86 13.15 9.86
N ASN A 21 -14.24 13.33 11.02
CA ASN A 21 -13.58 12.26 11.77
C ASN A 21 -14.56 11.13 12.13
N LYS A 22 -15.79 11.47 12.52
CA LYS A 22 -16.81 10.46 12.89
C LYS A 22 -17.22 9.62 11.68
N ALA A 23 -17.32 10.26 10.51
CA ALA A 23 -17.61 9.58 9.26
C ALA A 23 -16.44 8.66 8.84
N TYR A 24 -15.20 9.16 8.95
CA TYR A 24 -13.98 8.40 8.68
C TYR A 24 -13.88 7.15 9.55
N GLU A 25 -14.01 7.27 10.88
CA GLU A 25 -13.92 6.13 11.80
C GLU A 25 -15.03 5.10 11.59
N LYS A 26 -16.23 5.55 11.22
CA LYS A 26 -17.36 4.66 10.89
C LYS A 26 -17.06 3.86 9.63
N ALA A 27 -16.49 4.48 8.60
CA ALA A 27 -16.08 3.79 7.38
C ALA A 27 -14.90 2.84 7.64
N LEU A 28 -13.89 3.30 8.38
CA LEU A 28 -12.70 2.54 8.72
C LEU A 28 -13.03 1.25 9.47
N ARG A 29 -13.93 1.32 10.46
CA ARG A 29 -14.40 0.12 11.18
C ARG A 29 -15.02 -0.94 10.26
N LYS A 30 -15.80 -0.53 9.26
CA LYS A 30 -16.37 -1.46 8.28
C LYS A 30 -15.27 -2.12 7.46
N LEU A 31 -14.29 -1.33 7.00
CA LEU A 31 -13.15 -1.84 6.24
C LEU A 31 -12.27 -2.78 7.07
N HIS A 32 -12.10 -2.53 8.37
CA HIS A 32 -11.38 -3.44 9.26
C HIS A 32 -12.04 -4.82 9.33
N VAL A 33 -13.38 -4.90 9.37
CA VAL A 33 -14.09 -6.18 9.33
C VAL A 33 -13.80 -6.92 8.01
N GLU A 34 -13.82 -6.20 6.89
CA GLU A 34 -13.50 -6.80 5.59
C GLU A 34 -12.04 -7.23 5.48
N LEU A 35 -11.09 -6.49 6.05
CA LEU A 35 -9.68 -6.88 6.13
C LEU A 35 -9.49 -8.16 6.96
N VAL A 36 -10.28 -8.33 8.03
CA VAL A 36 -10.26 -9.57 8.83
C VAL A 36 -10.81 -10.76 8.03
N LYS A 37 -11.80 -10.55 7.17
CA LYS A 37 -12.26 -11.60 6.25
C LYS A 37 -11.21 -11.91 5.19
N LEU A 38 -10.58 -10.88 4.62
CA LEU A 38 -9.51 -11.01 3.64
C LEU A 38 -8.33 -11.84 4.18
N GLN A 39 -7.83 -11.54 5.39
CA GLN A 39 -6.73 -12.33 5.96
C GLN A 39 -7.09 -13.81 6.10
N ARG A 40 -8.32 -14.11 6.55
CA ARG A 40 -8.78 -15.50 6.71
C ARG A 40 -8.87 -16.21 5.36
N TRP A 41 -9.37 -15.51 4.35
CA TRP A 41 -9.46 -16.03 2.99
C TRP A 41 -8.08 -16.30 2.38
N VAL A 42 -7.14 -15.36 2.52
CA VAL A 42 -5.76 -15.51 2.02
C VAL A 42 -5.07 -16.70 2.66
N VAL A 43 -5.18 -16.88 3.98
CA VAL A 43 -4.64 -18.05 4.68
C VAL A 43 -5.32 -19.33 4.22
N HIS A 44 -6.65 -19.36 4.17
CA HIS A 44 -7.40 -20.56 3.80
C HIS A 44 -7.11 -21.01 2.35
N LYS A 45 -6.95 -20.06 1.43
CA LYS A 45 -6.62 -20.34 0.02
C LYS A 45 -5.12 -20.44 -0.26
N GLY A 46 -4.26 -20.17 0.73
CA GLY A 46 -2.80 -20.15 0.56
C GLY A 46 -2.31 -19.09 -0.44
N LEU A 47 -3.04 -17.97 -0.59
CA LEU A 47 -2.69 -16.93 -1.55
C LEU A 47 -1.44 -16.17 -1.11
N LYS A 48 -0.73 -15.61 -2.09
CA LYS A 48 0.49 -14.81 -1.88
C LYS A 48 0.19 -13.39 -2.32
N VAL A 49 0.04 -12.46 -1.39
CA VAL A 49 -0.38 -11.09 -1.70
C VAL A 49 0.75 -10.11 -1.42
N CYS A 50 1.07 -9.28 -2.41
CA CYS A 50 2.07 -8.22 -2.31
C CYS A 50 1.38 -6.87 -2.56
N ILE A 51 1.55 -5.92 -1.64
CA ILE A 51 1.00 -4.56 -1.72
C ILE A 51 2.16 -3.59 -1.69
N VAL A 52 2.29 -2.72 -2.69
CA VAL A 52 3.39 -1.74 -2.79
C VAL A 52 2.84 -0.35 -2.58
N PHE A 53 3.39 0.37 -1.61
CA PHE A 53 3.08 1.78 -1.34
C PHE A 53 4.20 2.68 -1.86
N GLU A 54 3.90 3.39 -2.95
CA GLU A 54 4.71 4.45 -3.54
C GLU A 54 4.07 5.83 -3.33
N GLY A 55 4.88 6.88 -3.45
CA GLY A 55 4.42 8.26 -3.34
C GLY A 55 5.46 9.19 -2.72
N ARG A 56 5.25 10.49 -2.86
CA ARG A 56 6.14 11.54 -2.35
C ARG A 56 6.19 11.57 -0.83
N ASP A 57 7.24 12.15 -0.27
CA ASP A 57 7.30 12.46 1.16
C ASP A 57 6.09 13.30 1.58
N GLY A 58 5.53 12.96 2.74
CA GLY A 58 4.33 13.61 3.26
C GLY A 58 3.01 13.15 2.63
N ALA A 59 3.00 12.26 1.64
CA ALA A 59 1.76 11.79 0.99
C ALA A 59 0.83 10.92 1.87
N GLY A 60 1.19 10.63 3.13
CA GLY A 60 0.34 9.85 4.05
C GLY A 60 0.43 8.32 3.90
N LYS A 61 1.46 7.80 3.20
CA LYS A 61 1.74 6.35 3.07
C LYS A 61 1.78 5.65 4.43
N GLY A 62 2.46 6.26 5.40
CA GLY A 62 2.61 5.71 6.76
C GLY A 62 1.29 5.57 7.51
N GLY A 63 0.43 6.60 7.45
CA GLY A 63 -0.89 6.58 8.09
C GLY A 63 -1.82 5.53 7.49
N THR A 64 -1.81 5.40 6.16
CA THR A 64 -2.61 4.39 5.46
C THR A 64 -2.18 2.97 5.82
N ILE A 65 -0.86 2.70 5.81
CA ILE A 65 -0.32 1.39 6.23
C ILE A 65 -0.72 1.09 7.67
N LYS A 66 -0.57 2.06 8.58
CA LYS A 66 -0.96 1.91 9.99
C LYS A 66 -2.43 1.54 10.12
N ALA A 67 -3.32 2.26 9.44
CA ALA A 67 -4.76 2.02 9.44
C ALA A 67 -5.12 0.61 8.94
N ILE A 68 -4.44 0.09 7.92
CA ILE A 68 -4.63 -1.28 7.43
C ILE A 68 -4.17 -2.30 8.48
N THR A 69 -2.98 -2.09 9.06
CA THR A 69 -2.35 -3.05 9.96
C THR A 69 -2.92 -3.07 11.39
N GLU A 70 -3.74 -2.08 11.77
CA GLU A 70 -4.19 -1.89 13.16
C GLU A 70 -5.05 -3.03 13.71
N ARG A 71 -5.86 -3.69 12.87
CA ARG A 71 -6.84 -4.71 13.28
C ARG A 71 -6.59 -6.10 12.71
N VAL A 72 -5.47 -6.30 12.03
CA VAL A 72 -5.09 -7.58 11.39
C VAL A 72 -3.94 -8.25 12.13
N SER A 73 -3.75 -9.55 11.92
CA SER A 73 -2.67 -10.27 12.59
C SER A 73 -1.31 -9.92 11.99
N PRO A 74 -0.29 -9.56 12.80
CA PRO A 74 1.06 -9.26 12.31
C PRO A 74 1.79 -10.51 11.78
N ARG A 75 1.25 -11.70 12.01
CA ARG A 75 1.77 -12.95 11.44
C ARG A 75 1.36 -13.13 9.97
N ILE A 76 0.22 -12.54 9.57
CA ILE A 76 -0.31 -12.63 8.22
C ILE A 76 0.07 -11.37 7.43
N PHE A 77 -0.12 -10.20 8.05
CA PHE A 77 0.26 -8.91 7.47
C PHE A 77 1.66 -8.50 7.94
N ARG A 78 2.62 -8.54 7.02
CA ARG A 78 4.00 -8.14 7.27
C ARG A 78 4.29 -6.83 6.56
N VAL A 79 4.82 -5.84 7.28
CA VAL A 79 5.26 -4.57 6.68
C VAL A 79 6.77 -4.63 6.50
N VAL A 80 7.22 -4.36 5.28
CA VAL A 80 8.64 -4.33 4.90
C VAL A 80 8.97 -2.91 4.46
N ALA A 81 9.80 -2.24 5.26
CA ALA A 81 10.39 -0.95 4.93
C ALA A 81 11.90 -1.15 4.86
N LEU A 82 12.44 -1.22 3.64
CA LEU A 82 13.87 -1.38 3.44
C LEU A 82 14.56 -0.01 3.48
N PRO A 83 15.66 0.15 4.23
CA PRO A 83 16.46 1.36 4.18
C PRO A 83 17.22 1.45 2.85
N SER A 84 17.96 2.55 2.67
CA SER A 84 18.89 2.69 1.56
C SER A 84 19.82 1.48 1.45
N PRO A 85 20.14 1.02 0.23
CA PRO A 85 20.93 -0.19 0.03
C PRO A 85 22.36 -0.01 0.56
N THR A 86 22.85 -1.03 1.23
CA THR A 86 24.26 -1.15 1.67
C THR A 86 25.20 -1.30 0.47
N GLU A 87 26.49 -1.05 0.65
CA GLU A 87 27.50 -1.23 -0.42
C GLU A 87 27.48 -2.64 -1.03
N ARG A 88 27.23 -3.66 -0.20
CA ARG A 88 27.09 -5.03 -0.67
C ARG A 88 25.79 -5.28 -1.45
N GLU A 89 24.70 -4.61 -1.10
CA GLU A 89 23.44 -4.73 -1.86
C GLU A 89 23.51 -3.97 -3.19
N LYS A 90 24.30 -2.89 -3.26
CA LYS A 90 24.54 -2.16 -4.52
C LYS A 90 25.32 -2.99 -5.55
N SER A 91 26.18 -3.91 -5.11
CA SER A 91 26.89 -4.84 -5.98
C SER A 91 26.12 -6.13 -6.30
N GLN A 92 24.92 -6.30 -5.74
CA GLN A 92 24.01 -7.42 -6.02
C GLN A 92 23.01 -7.07 -7.11
N LEU A 93 22.30 -8.08 -7.60
CA LEU A 93 21.12 -7.85 -8.44
C LEU A 93 20.08 -7.05 -7.66
N TYR A 94 19.55 -5.98 -8.25
CA TYR A 94 18.62 -5.06 -7.58
C TYR A 94 17.45 -5.78 -6.87
N PHE A 95 16.87 -6.80 -7.51
CA PHE A 95 15.75 -7.57 -6.96
C PHE A 95 16.13 -8.51 -5.81
N GLN A 96 17.41 -8.85 -5.64
CA GLN A 96 17.88 -9.83 -4.67
C GLN A 96 17.54 -9.45 -3.24
N ARG A 97 17.53 -8.13 -2.92
CA ARG A 97 17.12 -7.65 -1.60
C ARG A 97 15.61 -7.79 -1.37
N TYR A 98 14.78 -7.62 -2.41
CA TYR A 98 13.32 -7.69 -2.31
C TYR A 98 12.79 -9.12 -2.32
N ILE A 99 13.40 -10.03 -3.08
CA ILE A 99 12.96 -11.42 -3.22
C ILE A 99 12.87 -12.13 -1.86
N LYS A 100 13.79 -11.84 -0.95
CA LYS A 100 13.80 -12.40 0.42
C LYS A 100 12.57 -12.04 1.25
N HIS A 101 11.85 -10.99 0.84
CA HIS A 101 10.69 -10.47 1.55
C HIS A 101 9.37 -10.77 0.84
N LEU A 102 9.39 -11.48 -0.28
CA LEU A 102 8.15 -11.84 -0.97
C LEU A 102 7.27 -12.76 -0.10
N PRO A 103 5.94 -12.64 -0.23
CA PRO A 103 5.00 -13.41 0.57
C PRO A 103 5.09 -14.91 0.30
N ALA A 104 5.09 -15.71 1.37
CA ALA A 104 4.79 -17.13 1.30
C ALA A 104 3.27 -17.38 1.24
N ALA A 105 2.87 -18.64 1.06
CA ALA A 105 1.45 -19.00 1.00
C ALA A 105 0.71 -18.58 2.29
N GLY A 106 -0.38 -17.84 2.13
CA GLY A 106 -1.17 -17.31 3.24
C GLY A 106 -0.62 -16.01 3.83
N GLU A 107 0.44 -15.44 3.26
CA GLU A 107 1.02 -14.17 3.71
C GLU A 107 0.59 -12.99 2.83
N ILE A 108 0.49 -11.84 3.49
CA ILE A 108 0.27 -10.53 2.87
C ILE A 108 1.45 -9.65 3.26
N VAL A 109 2.27 -9.27 2.27
CA VAL A 109 3.41 -8.39 2.49
C VAL A 109 3.11 -7.01 1.93
N ILE A 110 3.30 -6.00 2.78
CA ILE A 110 3.19 -4.58 2.44
C ILE A 110 4.60 -4.01 2.32
N PHE A 111 5.00 -3.64 1.11
CA PHE A 111 6.23 -2.90 0.86
C PHE A 111 5.98 -1.41 1.00
N ARG A 112 6.78 -0.77 1.86
CA ARG A 112 6.90 0.68 1.93
C ARG A 112 8.19 1.07 1.22
N SER A 113 8.04 1.74 0.07
CA SER A 113 9.18 2.31 -0.63
C SER A 113 9.61 3.61 0.03
N GLN A 114 10.89 3.64 0.35
CA GLN A 114 11.63 4.82 0.76
C GLN A 114 12.48 5.26 -0.44
N LEU A 115 11.81 5.69 -1.51
CA LEU A 115 12.46 6.46 -2.56
C LEU A 115 12.53 7.91 -2.11
N VAL A 116 13.67 8.24 -1.51
CA VAL A 116 14.24 9.59 -1.35
C VAL A 116 15.72 9.50 -1.67
#